data_AF-A0A3D4NIG5-F1
#
_entry.id   AF-A0A3D4NIG5-F1
#
_cell.length_a   1.000
_cell.length_b   1.000
_cell.length_c   1.000
_cell.angle_alpha   90.00
_cell.angle_beta   90.00
_cell.angle_gamma   90.00
#
_symmetry.space_group_name_H-M   'P 1'
#
loop_
_entity.id
_entity.type
_entity.pdbx_description
1 polymer ?
#
loop_
_entity_poly.entity_id
_entity_poly.type
_entity_poly.pdbx_seq_one_letter_code
_entity_poly.pdbx_strand_id
1 'polypeptide(L)' 'SSLMAYSAFRLCRAVADQGKPLIAINLGKTRADEMLDLKIEGSCERLLPLLAQQLTH' A
#
# COMPACT_ATOMS: atom_id res chain seq x y z
N SER A 1 1.48 -7.03 3.95
CA SER A 1 0.22 -7.67 4.38
C SER A 1 -0.50 -8.23 3.17
N SER A 2 -1.08 -9.43 3.24
CA SER A 2 -1.85 -10.02 2.12
C SER A 2 -3.23 -9.37 1.94
N LEU A 3 -3.72 -8.64 2.94
CA LEU A 3 -5.06 -8.02 2.96
C LEU A 3 -6.22 -9.00 2.73
N MET A 4 -6.01 -10.28 3.01
CA MET A 4 -7.07 -11.29 2.90
C MET A 4 -8.13 -11.09 3.99
N ALA A 5 -7.70 -10.72 5.19
CA ALA A 5 -8.59 -10.28 6.26
C ALA A 5 -9.20 -8.91 5.93
N TYR A 6 -10.49 -8.74 6.23
CA TYR A 6 -11.24 -7.52 5.90
C TYR A 6 -10.78 -6.28 6.70
N SER A 7 -10.02 -6.45 7.77
CA SER A 7 -9.65 -5.38 8.71
C SER A 7 -8.94 -4.21 8.04
N ALA A 8 -7.84 -4.46 7.35
CA ALA A 8 -7.10 -3.44 6.61
C ALA A 8 -7.66 -3.27 5.18
N PHE A 9 -8.20 -4.33 4.58
CA PHE A 9 -8.76 -4.28 3.22
C PHE A 9 -9.92 -3.29 3.08
N ARG A 10 -10.78 -3.15 4.10
CA ARG A 10 -11.87 -2.16 4.08
C ARG A 10 -11.39 -0.73 3.94
N LEU A 11 -10.18 -0.42 4.42
CA LEU A 11 -9.59 0.91 4.30
C LEU A 11 -9.14 1.17 2.87
N CYS A 12 -8.47 0.20 2.23
CA CYS A 12 -8.12 0.28 0.81
C CYS A 12 -9.35 0.51 -0.07
N ARG A 13 -10.44 -0.24 0.18
CA ARG A 13 -11.74 -0.04 -0.49
C ARG A 13 -12.27 1.37 -0.31
N ALA A 14 -12.30 1.89 0.91
CA ALA A 14 -12.80 3.22 1.18
C ALA A 14 -11.99 4.34 0.50
N VAL A 15 -10.67 4.18 0.36
CA VAL A 15 -9.80 5.11 -0.37
C VAL A 15 -10.08 5.05 -1.87
N ALA A 16 -10.18 3.84 -2.44
CA ALA A 16 -10.50 3.63 -3.85
C ALA A 16 -11.89 4.17 -4.22
N ASP A 17 -12.90 3.91 -3.37
CA ASP A 17 -14.28 4.41 -3.56
C ASP A 17 -14.35 5.96 -3.50
N GLN A 18 -13.38 6.61 -2.84
CA GLN A 18 -13.25 8.08 -2.82
C GLN A 18 -12.45 8.64 -4.02
N GLY A 19 -11.93 7.78 -4.91
CA GLY A 19 -11.08 8.20 -6.02
C GLY A 19 -9.75 8.83 -5.58
N LYS A 20 -9.26 8.47 -4.39
CA LYS A 20 -7.97 8.96 -3.88
C LYS A 20 -6.84 8.02 -4.29
N PRO A 21 -5.62 8.55 -4.54
CA PRO A 21 -4.46 7.72 -4.84
C PRO A 21 -4.21 6.68 -3.75
N LEU A 22 -4.06 5.42 -4.16
CA LEU A 22 -3.81 4.28 -3.30
C LEU A 22 -2.53 3.55 -3.75
N ILE A 23 -1.51 3.60 -2.90
CA ILE A 23 -0.18 3.05 -3.17
C ILE A 23 0.14 2.00 -2.11
N ALA A 24 0.78 0.90 -2.51
CA ALA A 24 1.30 -0.10 -1.56
C ALA A 24 2.81 -0.32 -1.72
N ILE A 25 3.48 -0.49 -0.58
CA ILE A 25 4.81 -1.10 -0.50
C ILE A 25 4.61 -2.48 0.12
N ASN A 26 4.78 -3.54 -0.67
CA ASN A 26 4.58 -4.90 -0.18
C ASN A 26 5.25 -5.93 -1.10
N LEU A 27 5.84 -6.98 -0.51
CA LEU A 27 6.28 -8.17 -1.24
C LEU A 27 5.12 -9.16 -1.45
N GLY A 28 4.97 -9.62 -2.69
CA GLY A 28 3.95 -10.62 -3.04
C GLY A 28 2.55 -10.04 -3.24
N LYS A 29 1.60 -10.92 -3.52
CA LYS A 29 0.23 -10.55 -3.88
C LYS A 29 -0.55 -9.99 -2.68
N THR A 30 -1.37 -8.99 -2.95
CA THR A 30 -2.37 -8.50 -2.00
C THR A 30 -3.76 -8.52 -2.61
N ARG A 31 -4.79 -8.69 -1.78
CA ARG A 31 -6.19 -8.63 -2.24
C ARG A 31 -6.55 -7.29 -2.89
N ALA A 32 -5.84 -6.22 -2.56
CA ALA A 32 -6.09 -4.88 -3.08
C ALA A 32 -5.30 -4.56 -4.35
N ASP A 33 -4.49 -5.48 -4.91
CA ASP A 33 -3.58 -5.19 -6.02
C ASP A 33 -4.28 -4.53 -7.23
N GLU A 34 -5.51 -4.93 -7.56
CA GLU A 34 -6.29 -4.35 -8.66
C GLU A 34 -6.84 -2.94 -8.38
N MET A 35 -6.79 -2.50 -7.12
CA MET A 35 -7.25 -1.17 -6.68
C MET A 35 -6.08 -0.17 -6.53
N LEU A 36 -4.83 -0.65 -6.62
CA LEU A 36 -3.66 0.19 -6.42
C LEU A 36 -3.35 0.96 -7.69
N ASP A 37 -3.08 2.25 -7.56
CA ASP A 37 -2.51 3.06 -8.63
C ASP A 37 -1.02 2.74 -8.84
N LEU A 38 -0.34 2.35 -7.75
CA LEU A 38 1.06 1.94 -7.77
C LEU A 38 1.34 0.88 -6.70
N LYS A 39 2.09 -0.15 -7.10
CA LYS A 39 2.63 -1.16 -6.19
C LYS A 39 4.15 -1.17 -6.29
N ILE A 40 4.81 -0.92 -5.17
CA ILE A 40 6.25 -1.03 -5.02
C ILE A 40 6.55 -2.38 -4.38
N GLU A 41 7.07 -3.30 -5.18
CA GLU A 41 7.44 -4.63 -4.69
C GLU A 41 8.81 -4.59 -4.02
N GLY A 42 8.82 -4.57 -2.68
CA GLY A 42 10.05 -4.52 -1.91
C GLY A 42 9.83 -4.67 -0.40
N SER A 43 10.91 -4.94 0.33
CA SER A 43 10.86 -5.05 1.79
C SER A 43 10.50 -3.71 2.41
N CYS A 44 9.39 -3.67 3.17
CA CYS A 44 8.96 -2.49 3.89
C CYS A 44 10.00 -2.01 4.89
N GLU A 45 10.72 -2.94 5.54
CA GLU A 45 11.79 -2.62 6.49
C GLU A 45 12.93 -1.84 5.86
N ARG A 46 13.21 -2.07 4.56
CA ARG A 46 14.22 -1.32 3.82
C ARG A 46 13.69 -0.02 3.23
N LEU A 47 12.48 -0.06 2.67
CA LEU A 47 11.95 1.05 1.87
C LEU A 47 11.32 2.16 2.71
N LEU A 48 10.62 1.83 3.80
CA LEU A 48 9.95 2.84 4.62
C LEU A 48 10.93 3.84 5.26
N PRO A 49 12.09 3.44 5.80
CA PRO A 49 13.06 4.41 6.34
C PRO A 49 13.63 5.34 5.27
N LEU A 50 13.84 4.85 4.04
CA LEU A 50 14.32 5.67 2.92
C LEU A 50 13.27 6.69 2.49
N LEU A 51 12.01 6.26 2.37
CA LEU A 51 10.89 7.15 2.06
C LEU A 51 10.72 8.22 3.13
N ALA A 52 10.77 7.84 4.41
CA ALA A 52 10.64 8.77 5.52
C ALA A 52 11.70 9.88 5.47
N GLN A 53 12.96 9.52 5.19
CA GLN A 53 14.04 10.51 5.01
C GLN A 53 13.72 11.52 3.89
N GLN A 54 13.20 11.05 2.75
CA GLN A 54 12.86 11.93 1.62
C GLN A 54 11.67 12.86 1.89
N LEU A 55 10.72 12.46 2.75
CA LEU A 55 9.55 13.28 3.08
C LEU A 55 9.82 14.34 4.15
N THR A 56 10.92 14.21 4.89
CA THR A 56 11.32 15.14 5.95
C THR A 56 12.32 16.22 5.49
N HIS A 57 12.72 16.21 4.22
CA HIS A 57 13.50 17.26 3.57
C HIS A 57 12.59 18.21 2.79
#